data_AF-A0A6H5GX48-F1
#
_entry.id   AF-A0A6H5GX48-F1
#
_cell.length_a   1.000
_cell.length_b   1.000
_cell.length_c   1.000
_cell.angle_alpha   90.00
_cell.angle_beta   90.00
_cell.angle_gamma   90.00
#
_symmetry.space_group_name_H-M   'P 1'
#
loop_
_entity.id
_entity.type
_entity.pdbx_description
1 polymer ?
#
loop_
_entity_poly.entity_id
_entity_poly.type
_entity_poly.pdbx_seq_one_letter_code
_entity_poly.pdbx_strand_id
1 'polypeptide(L)'
;MDYVYAVMSEMERKLDRPIRDLDDVRMVMDTLKKIRDQEVDIELKIEPIEEAFNILTRYELPVDREVLEQVDNLRYTWQQLLGRSMEVNTLLLAMQPHFQEELQANLTKFREDSEEYIEQYRTCGPMSPGLSPREASDRLILFQQWVSDLSNTNEILERWLLVQNLWVYLEAVFVGGDIAKQLPKEAKRFSKIDKSWQKIMQRAHETPGVVSCCVGDDMLKQLLPHLQEQLELCQKSLSGDAEAALVQARSDKKMMPDTNNRFLELLNTLIDQTTRDLTKLERVKFETLITIHVHQRDIFDSLVRLCVRSVNDFEWLKQCRFYFKEDLDKTWVSVTDVTFTYQNEYLGCTDRLVITPLTDRCYITLAQALAMSMGGAPCGPAGTGKTETVKDMGKTLGKYVVVFNCSDQMDYRGLGRIYKGLAQSGTWGCFDEFNRIELPVLSVAAQQVAVVLAAKKEKKKQFYFSDGDLIDMFPEFGIFITMVRI
;
A
#
# COMPACT_ATOMS: atom_id res chain seq x y z
N MET A 1 34.79 20.72 4.30
CA MET A 1 35.79 19.67 4.04
C MET A 1 35.63 18.52 5.02
N ASP A 2 35.78 18.74 6.33
CA ASP A 2 35.64 17.68 7.37
C ASP A 2 34.35 16.86 7.29
N TYR A 3 33.21 17.52 7.02
CA TYR A 3 31.93 16.84 6.82
C TYR A 3 31.97 15.86 5.63
N VAL A 4 32.57 16.27 4.50
CA VAL A 4 32.64 15.46 3.28
C VAL A 4 33.51 14.23 3.53
N TYR A 5 34.68 14.41 4.15
CA TYR A 5 35.54 13.30 4.55
C TYR A 5 34.89 12.34 5.55
N ALA A 6 34.17 12.86 6.54
CA ALA A 6 33.47 12.03 7.52
C ALA A 6 32.41 11.13 6.87
N VAL A 7 31.63 11.68 5.94
CA VAL A 7 30.61 10.94 5.18
C VAL A 7 31.25 9.88 4.28
N MET A 8 32.30 10.25 3.54
CA MET A 8 33.01 9.33 2.65
C MET A 8 33.63 8.16 3.42
N SER A 9 34.31 8.44 4.54
CA SER A 9 34.93 7.41 5.37
C SER A 9 33.90 6.48 6.02
N GLU A 10 32.73 6.99 6.41
CA GLU A 10 31.64 6.17 6.94
C GLU A 10 31.11 5.18 5.88
N MET A 11 30.91 5.66 4.65
CA MET A 11 30.43 4.85 3.52
C MET A 11 31.46 3.79 3.12
N GLU A 12 32.72 4.17 3.01
CA GLU A 12 33.83 3.28 2.69
C GLU A 12 33.93 2.13 3.70
N ARG A 13 33.91 2.45 4.99
CA ARG A 13 33.95 1.44 6.07
C ARG A 13 32.79 0.44 5.99
N LYS A 14 31.62 0.86 5.52
CA LYS A 14 30.46 -0.03 5.36
C LYS A 14 30.56 -0.89 4.11
N LEU A 15 31.13 -0.37 3.02
CA LEU A 15 31.37 -1.14 1.80
C LEU A 15 32.46 -2.21 1.96
N ASP A 16 33.46 -1.96 2.81
CA ASP A 16 34.54 -2.91 3.07
C ASP A 16 34.17 -4.05 4.02
N ARG A 17 32.97 -4.01 4.60
CA ARG A 17 32.50 -5.11 5.44
C ARG A 17 32.25 -6.35 4.57
N PRO A 18 32.82 -7.52 4.92
CA PRO A 18 32.62 -8.74 4.15
C PRO A 18 31.16 -9.18 4.22
N ILE A 19 30.59 -9.55 3.07
CA ILE A 19 29.21 -10.01 2.95
C ILE A 19 29.16 -11.50 3.28
N ARG A 20 28.52 -11.85 4.40
CA ARG A 20 28.37 -13.25 4.86
C ARG A 20 26.92 -13.70 4.89
N ASP A 21 26.01 -12.77 5.12
CA ASP A 21 24.58 -13.03 5.27
C ASP A 21 23.72 -11.95 4.57
N LEU A 22 22.40 -12.12 4.64
CA LEU A 22 21.45 -11.18 4.05
C LEU A 22 21.43 -9.81 4.75
N ASP A 23 21.84 -9.73 6.02
CA ASP A 23 21.94 -8.46 6.76
C ASP A 23 23.12 -7.63 6.25
N ASP A 24 24.26 -8.27 5.97
CA ASP A 24 25.39 -7.65 5.32
C ASP A 24 25.00 -7.19 3.88
N VAL A 25 24.26 -8.02 3.13
CA VAL A 25 23.71 -7.63 1.81
C VAL A 25 22.83 -6.38 1.94
N ARG A 26 21.90 -6.34 2.89
CA ARG A 26 21.02 -5.19 3.13
C ARG A 26 21.83 -3.95 3.49
N MET A 27 22.76 -4.06 4.44
CA MET A 27 23.59 -2.95 4.89
C MET A 27 24.43 -2.36 3.73
N VAL A 28 24.99 -3.24 2.90
CA VAL A 28 25.74 -2.85 1.71
C VAL A 28 24.81 -2.20 0.68
N MET A 29 23.64 -2.76 0.39
CA MET A 29 22.67 -2.16 -0.52
C MET A 29 22.16 -0.78 -0.05
N ASP A 30 21.89 -0.62 1.24
CA ASP A 30 21.53 0.67 1.84
C ASP A 30 22.69 1.68 1.71
N THR A 31 23.94 1.22 1.84
CA THR A 31 25.13 2.06 1.65
C THR A 31 25.32 2.46 0.18
N LEU A 32 25.16 1.53 -0.76
CA LEU A 32 25.19 1.79 -2.20
C LEU A 32 24.08 2.77 -2.62
N LYS A 33 22.88 2.63 -2.05
CA LYS A 33 21.78 3.59 -2.24
C LYS A 33 22.18 4.98 -1.74
N LYS A 34 22.71 5.08 -0.51
CA LYS A 34 23.19 6.36 0.06
C LYS A 34 24.28 7.02 -0.75
N ILE A 35 25.24 6.25 -1.29
CA ILE A 35 26.29 6.79 -2.17
C ILE A 35 25.67 7.40 -3.42
N ARG A 36 24.72 6.69 -4.06
CA ARG A 36 24.02 7.18 -5.25
C ARG A 36 23.16 8.42 -4.96
N ASP A 37 22.47 8.43 -3.84
CA ASP A 37 21.61 9.56 -3.43
C ASP A 37 22.43 10.81 -3.08
N GLN A 38 23.67 10.65 -2.58
CA GLN A 38 24.56 11.76 -2.21
C GLN A 38 25.60 12.10 -3.27
N GLU A 39 25.62 11.39 -4.40
CA GLU A 39 26.69 11.48 -5.40
C GLU A 39 26.83 12.91 -5.96
N VAL A 40 25.70 13.49 -6.35
CA VAL A 40 25.61 14.84 -6.92
C VAL A 40 25.91 15.91 -5.85
N ASP A 41 25.38 15.76 -4.64
CA ASP A 41 25.57 16.73 -3.55
C ASP A 41 27.04 16.79 -3.08
N ILE A 42 27.73 15.65 -3.01
CA ILE A 42 29.15 15.60 -2.67
C ILE A 42 29.99 16.20 -3.78
N GLU A 43 29.74 15.86 -5.06
CA GLU A 43 30.49 16.43 -6.19
C GLU A 43 30.34 17.97 -6.25
N LEU A 44 29.11 18.49 -6.06
CA LEU A 44 28.85 19.93 -6.01
C LEU A 44 29.50 20.64 -4.82
N LYS A 45 29.86 19.92 -3.75
CA LYS A 45 30.57 20.47 -2.58
C LYS A 45 32.08 20.44 -2.74
N ILE A 46 32.64 19.54 -3.56
CA ILE A 46 34.09 19.42 -3.77
C ILE A 46 34.64 20.64 -4.51
N GLU A 47 34.00 21.04 -5.62
CA GLU A 47 34.47 22.15 -6.46
C GLU A 47 34.61 23.50 -5.70
N PRO A 48 33.62 23.95 -4.92
CA PRO A 48 33.76 25.17 -4.12
C PRO A 48 34.85 25.09 -3.04
N ILE A 49 35.12 23.89 -2.50
CA ILE A 49 36.20 23.69 -1.51
C ILE A 49 37.55 23.87 -2.21
N GLU A 50 37.76 23.21 -3.35
CA GLU A 50 38.99 23.35 -4.15
C GLU A 50 39.22 24.81 -4.57
N GLU A 51 38.19 25.50 -5.06
CA GLU A 51 38.27 26.91 -5.44
C GLU A 51 38.61 27.83 -4.26
N ALA A 52 37.99 27.62 -3.10
CA ALA A 52 38.25 28.42 -1.91
C ALA A 52 39.72 28.30 -1.46
N PHE A 53 40.28 27.08 -1.43
CA PHE A 53 41.67 26.86 -1.05
C PHE A 53 42.68 27.31 -2.12
N ASN A 54 42.29 27.26 -3.40
CA ASN A 54 43.08 27.87 -4.49
C ASN A 54 43.17 29.40 -4.34
N ILE A 55 42.08 30.06 -3.92
CA ILE A 55 42.08 31.51 -3.63
C ILE A 55 42.97 31.81 -2.43
N LEU A 56 42.87 31.05 -1.33
CA LEU A 56 43.73 31.23 -0.15
C LEU A 56 45.23 31.13 -0.50
N THR A 57 45.58 30.13 -1.33
CA THR A 57 46.95 29.94 -1.82
C THR A 57 47.40 31.09 -2.71
N ARG A 58 46.51 31.60 -3.59
CA ARG A 58 46.81 32.72 -4.49
C ARG A 58 47.07 34.05 -3.77
N TYR A 59 46.44 34.27 -2.62
CA TYR A 59 46.62 35.46 -1.79
C TYR A 59 47.67 35.28 -0.67
N GLU A 60 48.46 34.20 -0.71
CA GLU A 60 49.55 33.91 0.23
C GLU A 60 49.10 33.87 1.71
N LEU A 61 47.85 33.45 1.96
CA LEU A 61 47.35 33.28 3.32
C LEU A 61 47.92 32.01 3.96
N PRO A 62 48.33 32.06 5.24
CA PRO A 62 48.89 30.88 5.92
C PRO A 62 47.80 29.83 6.14
N VAL A 63 47.96 28.68 5.47
CA VAL A 63 47.13 27.48 5.63
C VAL A 63 48.04 26.32 6.02
N ASP A 64 47.56 25.44 6.89
CA ASP A 64 48.29 24.24 7.28
C ASP A 64 48.53 23.31 6.08
N ARG A 65 49.72 22.72 5.99
CA ARG A 65 50.09 21.82 4.89
C ARG A 65 49.22 20.57 4.85
N GLU A 66 48.84 20.03 6.01
CA GLU A 66 48.00 18.85 6.10
C GLU A 66 46.61 19.08 5.48
N VAL A 67 46.08 20.29 5.67
CA VAL A 67 44.77 20.70 5.13
C VAL A 67 44.83 20.88 3.62
N LEU A 68 45.93 21.40 3.09
CA LEU A 68 46.15 21.51 1.64
C LEU A 68 46.22 20.14 0.97
N GLU A 69 46.98 19.20 1.54
CA GLU A 69 47.06 17.82 1.04
C GLU A 69 45.70 17.11 1.09
N GLN A 70 44.88 17.36 2.12
CA GLN A 70 43.53 16.81 2.21
C GLN A 70 42.61 17.35 1.11
N VAL A 71 42.72 18.63 0.73
CA VAL A 71 41.91 19.21 -0.35
C VAL A 71 42.36 18.66 -1.70
N ASP A 72 43.66 18.57 -1.96
CA ASP A 72 44.20 18.04 -3.22
C ASP A 72 43.79 16.58 -3.47
N ASN A 73 43.64 15.78 -2.40
CA ASN A 73 43.24 14.38 -2.47
C ASN A 73 41.72 14.16 -2.40
N LEU A 74 40.92 15.20 -2.14
CA LEU A 74 39.49 15.08 -1.89
C LEU A 74 38.73 14.47 -3.08
N ARG A 75 39.04 14.95 -4.29
CA ARG A 75 38.41 14.42 -5.51
C ARG A 75 38.86 13.00 -5.84
N TYR A 76 40.11 12.70 -5.58
CA TYR A 76 40.67 11.37 -5.81
C TYR A 76 40.02 10.32 -4.88
N THR A 77 39.91 10.62 -3.59
CA THR A 77 39.27 9.74 -2.60
C THR A 77 37.78 9.52 -2.92
N TRP A 78 37.09 10.54 -3.44
CA TRP A 78 35.71 10.41 -3.89
C TRP A 78 35.57 9.47 -5.09
N GLN A 79 36.43 9.61 -6.11
CA GLN A 79 36.43 8.69 -7.25
C GLN A 79 36.78 7.25 -6.86
N GLN A 80 37.68 7.05 -5.89
CA GLN A 80 37.96 5.71 -5.36
C GLN A 80 36.74 5.08 -4.71
N LEU A 81 35.98 5.85 -3.90
CA LEU A 81 34.74 5.37 -3.27
C LEU A 81 33.69 4.98 -4.31
N LEU A 82 33.52 5.76 -5.38
CA LEU A 82 32.62 5.44 -6.49
C LEU A 82 33.06 4.17 -7.24
N GLY A 83 34.36 4.01 -7.49
CA GLY A 83 34.92 2.79 -8.05
C GLY A 83 34.62 1.56 -7.19
N ARG A 84 34.82 1.69 -5.87
CA ARG A 84 34.53 0.63 -4.89
C ARG A 84 33.04 0.27 -4.84
N SER A 85 32.17 1.27 -4.88
CA SER A 85 30.71 1.09 -4.97
C SER A 85 30.32 0.23 -6.18
N MET A 86 30.93 0.48 -7.34
CA MET A 86 30.70 -0.27 -8.57
C MET A 86 31.16 -1.74 -8.46
N GLU A 87 32.34 -1.98 -7.86
CA GLU A 87 32.86 -3.32 -7.60
C GLU A 87 31.91 -4.13 -6.70
N VAL A 88 31.47 -3.53 -5.60
CA VAL A 88 30.57 -4.17 -4.63
C VAL A 88 29.19 -4.42 -5.24
N ASN A 89 28.67 -3.50 -6.06
CA ASN A 89 27.44 -3.72 -6.81
C ASN A 89 27.57 -4.91 -7.80
N THR A 90 28.73 -5.05 -8.44
CA THR A 90 29.00 -6.19 -9.33
C THR A 90 29.07 -7.51 -8.55
N LEU A 91 29.67 -7.49 -7.35
CA LEU A 91 29.72 -8.64 -6.44
C LEU A 91 28.30 -9.08 -6.01
N LEU A 92 27.43 -8.13 -5.67
CA LEU A 92 26.04 -8.44 -5.33
C LEU A 92 25.27 -9.07 -6.49
N LEU A 93 25.45 -8.56 -7.71
CA LEU A 93 24.86 -9.14 -8.93
C LEU A 93 25.36 -10.57 -9.19
N ALA A 94 26.61 -10.87 -8.85
CA ALA A 94 27.16 -12.21 -8.97
C ALA A 94 26.62 -13.17 -7.89
N MET A 95 26.25 -12.67 -6.71
CA MET A 95 25.67 -13.46 -5.63
C MET A 95 24.16 -13.72 -5.79
N GLN A 96 23.43 -12.81 -6.46
CA GLN A 96 21.99 -12.88 -6.64
C GLN A 96 21.47 -14.21 -7.22
N PRO A 97 22.09 -14.82 -8.25
CA PRO A 97 21.64 -16.10 -8.79
C PRO A 97 21.65 -17.22 -7.75
N HIS A 98 22.64 -17.24 -6.85
CA HIS A 98 22.76 -18.29 -5.84
C HIS A 98 21.59 -18.27 -4.84
N PHE A 99 21.23 -17.08 -4.34
CA PHE A 99 20.06 -16.92 -3.46
C PHE A 99 18.75 -17.26 -4.17
N GLN A 100 18.65 -16.94 -5.47
CA GLN A 100 17.48 -17.29 -6.28
C GLN A 100 17.37 -18.82 -6.47
N GLU A 101 18.48 -19.50 -6.73
CA GLU A 101 18.54 -20.95 -6.86
C GLU A 101 18.20 -21.65 -5.54
N GLU A 102 18.72 -21.15 -4.42
CA GLU A 102 18.40 -21.68 -3.09
C GLU A 102 16.90 -21.54 -2.76
N LEU A 103 16.31 -20.38 -3.07
CA LEU A 103 14.87 -20.16 -2.90
C LEU A 103 14.05 -21.09 -3.80
N GLN A 104 14.46 -21.28 -5.07
CA GLN A 104 13.81 -22.22 -5.97
C GLN A 104 13.91 -23.67 -5.49
N ALA A 105 15.06 -24.08 -4.95
CA ALA A 105 15.24 -25.40 -4.37
C ALA A 105 14.31 -25.62 -3.17
N ASN A 106 14.22 -24.64 -2.28
CA ASN A 106 13.33 -24.69 -1.11
C ASN A 106 11.84 -24.77 -1.52
N LEU A 107 11.43 -24.00 -2.54
CA LEU A 107 10.06 -24.07 -3.07
C LEU A 107 9.76 -25.41 -3.74
N THR A 108 10.74 -25.96 -4.47
CA THR A 108 10.59 -27.28 -5.12
C THR A 108 10.42 -28.37 -4.09
N LYS A 109 11.26 -28.36 -3.04
CA LYS A 109 11.15 -29.29 -1.92
C LYS A 109 9.80 -29.19 -1.20
N PHE A 110 9.33 -27.97 -0.92
CA PHE A 110 8.02 -27.78 -0.29
C PHE A 110 6.86 -28.33 -1.15
N ARG A 111 6.97 -28.20 -2.47
CA ARG A 111 6.01 -28.76 -3.41
C ARG A 111 6.05 -30.29 -3.41
N GLU A 112 7.25 -30.89 -3.42
CA GLU A 112 7.43 -32.35 -3.32
C GLU A 112 6.84 -32.88 -2.00
N ASP A 113 7.14 -32.24 -0.86
CA ASP A 113 6.58 -32.59 0.45
C ASP A 113 5.05 -32.53 0.44
N SER A 114 4.47 -31.54 -0.26
CA SER A 114 3.01 -31.39 -0.41
C SER A 114 2.38 -32.47 -1.30
N GLU A 115 3.04 -32.83 -2.40
CA GLU A 115 2.60 -33.89 -3.30
C GLU A 115 2.70 -35.26 -2.62
N GLU A 116 3.79 -35.53 -1.90
CA GLU A 116 3.97 -36.74 -1.10
C GLU A 116 2.89 -36.86 -0.03
N TYR A 117 2.59 -35.78 0.68
CA TYR A 117 1.53 -35.76 1.68
C TYR A 117 0.16 -36.17 1.09
N ILE A 118 -0.20 -35.61 -0.07
CA ILE A 118 -1.48 -35.92 -0.73
C ILE A 118 -1.54 -37.40 -1.11
N GLU A 119 -0.43 -37.95 -1.61
CA GLU A 119 -0.34 -39.36 -1.98
C GLU A 119 -0.40 -40.28 -0.76
N GLN A 120 0.31 -39.95 0.32
CA GLN A 120 0.24 -40.69 1.60
C GLN A 120 -1.16 -40.66 2.21
N TYR A 121 -1.88 -39.53 2.14
CA TYR A 121 -3.25 -39.44 2.60
C TYR A 121 -4.21 -40.33 1.78
N ARG A 122 -4.02 -40.38 0.45
CA ARG A 122 -4.86 -41.20 -0.44
C ARG A 122 -4.61 -42.70 -0.30
N THR A 123 -3.37 -43.11 -0.13
CA THR A 123 -2.97 -44.53 -0.09
C THR A 123 -3.01 -45.12 1.33
N CYS A 124 -2.58 -44.35 2.32
CA CYS A 124 -2.38 -44.77 3.70
C CYS A 124 -3.18 -43.95 4.71
N GLY A 125 -4.20 -43.21 4.27
CA GLY A 125 -5.06 -42.40 5.14
C GLY A 125 -5.84 -43.20 6.19
N PRO A 126 -6.51 -42.51 7.12
CA PRO A 126 -7.24 -43.12 8.23
C PRO A 126 -8.43 -44.00 7.80
N MET A 127 -8.87 -43.90 6.54
CA MET A 127 -9.94 -44.71 5.96
C MET A 127 -9.44 -45.96 5.20
N SER A 128 -8.16 -46.28 5.29
CA SER A 128 -7.59 -47.47 4.62
C SER A 128 -8.17 -48.77 5.21
N PRO A 129 -8.59 -49.73 4.37
CA PRO A 129 -9.18 -50.98 4.85
C PRO A 129 -8.15 -51.86 5.57
N GLY A 130 -8.54 -52.43 6.72
CA GLY A 130 -7.70 -53.35 7.50
C GLY A 130 -6.94 -52.72 8.68
N LEU A 131 -7.14 -51.43 8.96
CA LEU A 131 -6.56 -50.75 10.12
C LEU A 131 -7.29 -51.05 11.43
N SER A 132 -6.55 -51.15 12.53
CA SER A 132 -7.17 -51.14 13.86
C SER A 132 -7.73 -49.75 14.20
N PRO A 133 -8.75 -49.65 15.07
CA PRO A 133 -9.30 -48.35 15.48
C PRO A 133 -8.28 -47.39 16.09
N ARG A 134 -7.23 -47.92 16.74
CA ARG A 134 -6.14 -47.10 17.30
C ARG A 134 -5.26 -46.52 16.22
N GLU A 135 -4.81 -47.34 15.27
CA GLU A 135 -3.96 -46.89 14.15
C GLU A 135 -4.70 -45.90 13.24
N ALA A 136 -6.01 -46.11 13.02
CA ALA A 136 -6.83 -45.17 12.26
C ALA A 136 -6.94 -43.81 12.98
N SER A 137 -7.09 -43.82 14.31
CA SER A 137 -7.11 -42.61 15.13
C SER A 137 -5.75 -41.88 15.13
N ASP A 138 -4.65 -42.60 15.28
CA ASP A 138 -3.30 -42.02 15.28
C ASP A 138 -2.98 -41.38 13.92
N ARG A 139 -3.35 -42.03 12.81
CA ARG A 139 -3.21 -41.48 11.46
C ARG A 139 -4.08 -40.24 11.26
N LEU A 140 -5.33 -40.27 11.75
CA LEU A 140 -6.23 -39.12 11.67
C LEU A 140 -5.63 -37.89 12.36
N ILE A 141 -5.08 -38.06 13.56
CA ILE A 141 -4.45 -36.97 14.32
C ILE A 141 -3.26 -36.40 13.54
N LEU A 142 -2.41 -37.26 12.97
CA LEU A 142 -1.22 -36.82 12.22
C LEU A 142 -1.59 -36.00 10.97
N PHE A 143 -2.54 -36.49 10.17
CA PHE A 143 -3.02 -35.76 8.99
C PHE A 143 -3.78 -34.47 9.34
N GLN A 144 -4.58 -34.48 10.42
CA GLN A 144 -5.25 -33.28 10.91
C GLN A 144 -4.26 -32.21 11.40
N GLN A 145 -3.19 -32.63 12.09
CA GLN A 145 -2.14 -31.72 12.55
C GLN A 145 -1.49 -31.01 11.37
N TRP A 146 -1.09 -31.75 10.34
CA TRP A 146 -0.42 -31.17 9.17
C TRP A 146 -1.33 -30.22 8.37
N VAL A 147 -2.61 -30.56 8.20
CA VAL A 147 -3.60 -29.64 7.59
C VAL A 147 -3.77 -28.38 8.44
N SER A 148 -3.83 -28.53 9.76
CA SER A 148 -3.88 -27.39 10.67
C SER A 148 -2.64 -26.51 10.53
N ASP A 149 -1.45 -27.09 10.42
CA ASP A 149 -0.20 -26.37 10.27
C ASP A 149 -0.15 -25.61 8.93
N LEU A 150 -0.60 -26.22 7.83
CA LEU A 150 -0.73 -25.50 6.55
C LEU A 150 -1.75 -24.35 6.61
N SER A 151 -2.90 -24.58 7.22
CA SER A 151 -3.93 -23.54 7.37
C SER A 151 -3.41 -22.36 8.20
N ASN A 152 -2.77 -22.65 9.33
CA ASN A 152 -2.13 -21.63 10.18
C ASN A 152 -1.01 -20.90 9.43
N THR A 153 -0.22 -21.62 8.62
CA THR A 153 0.83 -21.03 7.79
C THR A 153 0.25 -20.04 6.80
N ASN A 154 -0.84 -20.38 6.10
CA ASN A 154 -1.49 -19.46 5.16
C ASN A 154 -2.02 -18.21 5.88
N GLU A 155 -2.72 -18.37 7.00
CA GLU A 155 -3.23 -17.23 7.79
C GLU A 155 -2.10 -16.31 8.28
N ILE A 156 -0.97 -16.89 8.71
CA ILE A 156 0.21 -16.14 9.15
C ILE A 156 0.84 -15.39 7.97
N LEU A 157 0.98 -16.01 6.80
CA LEU A 157 1.54 -15.37 5.62
C LEU A 157 0.67 -14.23 5.10
N GLU A 158 -0.66 -14.39 5.07
CA GLU A 158 -1.58 -13.31 4.70
C GLU A 158 -1.45 -12.10 5.63
N ARG A 159 -1.42 -12.33 6.95
CA ARG A 159 -1.20 -11.27 7.95
C ARG A 159 0.20 -10.67 7.85
N TRP A 160 1.21 -11.49 7.60
CA TRP A 160 2.59 -11.04 7.40
C TRP A 160 2.67 -10.06 6.24
N LEU A 161 2.05 -10.39 5.10
CA LEU A 161 2.03 -9.51 3.93
C LEU A 161 1.31 -8.19 4.22
N LEU A 162 0.21 -8.21 4.97
CA LEU A 162 -0.49 -7.00 5.40
C LEU A 162 0.39 -6.12 6.30
N VAL A 163 0.99 -6.69 7.34
CA VAL A 163 1.91 -5.99 8.26
C VAL A 163 3.10 -5.45 7.50
N GLN A 164 3.69 -6.23 6.59
CA GLN A 164 4.82 -5.82 5.75
C GLN A 164 4.46 -4.61 4.90
N ASN A 165 3.32 -4.65 4.23
CA ASN A 165 2.88 -3.56 3.36
C ASN A 165 2.63 -2.26 4.15
N LEU A 166 1.97 -2.36 5.30
CA LEU A 166 1.74 -1.22 6.20
C LEU A 166 3.05 -0.70 6.82
N TRP A 167 3.95 -1.61 7.20
CA TRP A 167 5.25 -1.27 7.77
C TRP A 167 6.13 -0.57 6.74
N VAL A 168 6.25 -1.08 5.50
CA VAL A 168 7.00 -0.43 4.41
C VAL A 168 6.48 0.97 4.13
N TYR A 169 5.16 1.16 4.21
CA TYR A 169 4.54 2.47 4.04
C TYR A 169 4.91 3.44 5.16
N LEU A 170 4.86 3.01 6.42
CA LEU A 170 5.13 3.84 7.60
C LEU A 170 6.63 3.99 7.92
N GLU A 171 7.48 3.05 7.51
CA GLU A 171 8.94 3.10 7.64
C GLU A 171 9.50 4.31 6.90
N ALA A 172 9.05 4.52 5.65
CA ALA A 172 9.41 5.67 4.84
C ALA A 172 9.02 7.01 5.50
N VAL A 173 8.00 7.01 6.37
CA VAL A 173 7.50 8.20 7.06
C VAL A 173 8.26 8.46 8.39
N PHE A 174 8.54 7.40 9.16
CA PHE A 174 9.02 7.53 10.55
C PHE A 174 10.51 7.20 10.77
N VAL A 175 11.19 6.49 9.86
CA VAL A 175 12.60 6.07 10.04
C VAL A 175 13.60 7.07 9.44
N GLY A 176 13.18 7.87 8.45
CA GLY A 176 14.07 8.81 7.74
C GLY A 176 13.70 10.30 7.80
N GLY A 177 12.60 10.70 8.47
CA GLY A 177 12.00 12.02 8.29
C GLY A 177 11.88 12.89 9.55
N ASP A 178 11.82 14.21 9.37
CA ASP A 178 11.52 15.19 10.42
C ASP A 178 10.09 15.04 11.01
N ILE A 179 9.23 14.28 10.34
CA ILE A 179 7.88 13.89 10.79
C ILE A 179 7.95 13.14 12.14
N ALA A 180 9.00 12.36 12.38
CA ALA A 180 9.20 11.65 13.64
C ALA A 180 9.35 12.60 14.85
N LYS A 181 9.82 13.84 14.63
CA LYS A 181 9.95 14.87 15.68
C LYS A 181 8.61 15.55 15.99
N GLN A 182 7.73 15.68 15.00
CA GLN A 182 6.42 16.32 15.14
C GLN A 182 5.35 15.37 15.69
N LEU A 183 5.51 14.05 15.47
CA LEU A 183 4.63 13.00 16.00
C LEU A 183 5.41 12.05 16.93
N PRO A 184 5.91 12.54 18.09
CA PRO A 184 6.85 11.78 18.92
C PRO A 184 6.22 10.54 19.56
N LYS A 185 4.89 10.50 19.74
CA LYS A 185 4.19 9.32 20.27
C LYS A 185 4.09 8.22 19.21
N GLU A 186 3.77 8.60 17.98
CA GLU A 186 3.58 7.71 16.84
C GLU A 186 4.94 7.23 16.33
N ALA A 187 5.96 8.10 16.30
CA ALA A 187 7.33 7.71 16.01
C ALA A 187 7.89 6.72 17.04
N LYS A 188 7.62 6.94 18.33
CA LYS A 188 8.01 6.01 19.39
C LYS A 188 7.24 4.69 19.30
N ARG A 189 5.97 4.71 18.87
CA ARG A 189 5.18 3.51 18.59
C ARG A 189 5.77 2.76 17.40
N PHE A 190 5.98 3.44 16.28
CA PHE A 190 6.56 2.88 15.07
C PHE A 190 7.94 2.29 15.31
N SER A 191 8.82 2.95 16.08
CA SER A 191 10.13 2.40 16.44
C SER A 191 10.06 1.06 17.20
N LYS A 192 9.02 0.84 18.01
CA LYS A 192 8.80 -0.48 18.65
C LYS A 192 8.30 -1.53 17.65
N ILE A 193 7.43 -1.12 16.73
CA ILE A 193 6.94 -1.98 15.65
C ILE A 193 8.12 -2.40 14.77
N ASP A 194 8.95 -1.45 14.35
CA ASP A 194 10.15 -1.66 13.55
C ASP A 194 11.10 -2.69 14.16
N LYS A 195 11.44 -2.54 15.45
CA LYS A 195 12.27 -3.53 16.16
C LYS A 195 11.63 -4.92 16.21
N SER A 196 10.30 -4.99 16.31
CA SER A 196 9.58 -6.27 16.34
C SER A 196 9.54 -6.90 14.96
N TRP A 197 9.38 -6.08 13.91
CA TRP A 197 9.42 -6.49 12.52
C TRP A 197 10.81 -7.00 12.11
N GLN A 198 11.89 -6.34 12.52
CA GLN A 198 13.26 -6.81 12.31
C GLN A 198 13.50 -8.20 12.92
N LYS A 199 12.97 -8.48 14.11
CA LYS A 199 13.06 -9.81 14.75
C LYS A 199 12.30 -10.87 13.96
N ILE A 200 11.14 -10.52 13.40
CA ILE A 200 10.35 -11.40 12.55
C ILE A 200 11.15 -11.76 11.28
N MET A 201 11.78 -10.79 10.65
CA MET A 201 12.64 -11.01 9.47
C MET A 201 13.87 -11.85 9.80
N GLN A 202 14.51 -11.62 10.95
CA GLN A 202 15.65 -12.43 11.41
C GLN A 202 15.25 -13.90 11.61
N ARG A 203 14.09 -14.16 12.22
CA ARG A 203 13.57 -15.53 12.35
C ARG A 203 13.30 -16.19 11.01
N ALA A 204 12.72 -15.46 10.05
CA ALA A 204 12.50 -15.99 8.70
C ALA A 204 13.80 -16.41 8.02
N HIS A 205 14.89 -15.69 8.30
CA HIS A 205 16.21 -16.03 7.80
C HIS A 205 16.79 -17.28 8.48
N GLU A 206 16.69 -17.37 9.81
CA GLU A 206 17.21 -18.50 10.59
C GLU A 206 16.41 -19.80 10.38
N THR A 207 15.14 -19.70 9.94
CA THR A 207 14.23 -20.84 9.74
C THR A 207 13.75 -20.91 8.29
N PRO A 208 14.53 -21.51 7.36
CA PRO A 208 14.24 -21.48 5.91
C PRO A 208 13.01 -22.29 5.46
N GLY A 209 12.39 -23.10 6.32
CA GLY A 209 11.14 -23.81 6.02
C GLY A 209 9.91 -22.97 6.34
N VAL A 210 9.01 -22.75 5.36
CA VAL A 210 7.84 -21.87 5.51
C VAL A 210 6.88 -22.32 6.62
N VAL A 211 6.58 -23.62 6.70
CA VAL A 211 5.68 -24.18 7.71
C VAL A 211 6.34 -24.13 9.09
N SER A 212 7.62 -24.51 9.19
CA SER A 212 8.37 -24.43 10.45
C SER A 212 8.56 -22.99 10.94
N CYS A 213 8.72 -22.03 10.02
CA CYS A 213 8.86 -20.62 10.38
C CYS A 213 7.54 -20.09 10.96
N CYS A 214 6.42 -20.39 10.28
CA CYS A 214 5.10 -19.91 10.66
C CYS A 214 4.53 -20.61 11.89
N VAL A 215 4.70 -21.93 12.00
CA VAL A 215 4.00 -22.77 13.01
C VAL A 215 4.99 -23.44 13.98
N GLY A 216 6.28 -23.10 13.94
CA GLY A 216 7.26 -23.61 14.90
C GLY A 216 6.99 -23.20 16.35
N ASP A 217 6.29 -22.09 16.56
CA ASP A 217 5.73 -21.66 17.83
C ASP A 217 4.56 -20.67 17.60
N ASP A 218 3.92 -20.21 18.68
CA ASP A 218 2.81 -19.25 18.63
C ASP A 218 3.24 -17.77 18.49
N MET A 219 4.53 -17.47 18.37
CA MET A 219 5.05 -16.10 18.39
C MET A 219 4.45 -15.25 17.25
N LEU A 220 4.53 -15.74 16.00
CA LEU A 220 4.02 -14.99 14.84
C LEU A 220 2.50 -14.85 14.87
N LYS A 221 1.82 -15.90 15.32
CA LYS A 221 0.36 -15.94 15.48
C LYS A 221 -0.13 -14.87 16.48
N GLN A 222 0.65 -14.57 17.52
CA GLN A 222 0.32 -13.55 18.51
C GLN A 222 0.84 -12.16 18.14
N LEU A 223 2.04 -12.08 17.54
CA LEU A 223 2.74 -10.82 17.31
C LEU A 223 2.25 -10.09 16.06
N LEU A 224 1.98 -10.78 14.95
CA LEU A 224 1.52 -10.16 13.70
C LEU A 224 0.19 -9.39 13.87
N PRO A 225 -0.86 -9.94 14.52
CA PRO A 225 -2.08 -9.17 14.78
C PRO A 225 -1.81 -7.90 15.59
N HIS A 226 -0.95 -7.99 16.61
CA HIS A 226 -0.58 -6.83 17.41
C HIS A 226 0.15 -5.78 16.56
N LEU A 227 1.12 -6.18 15.74
CA LEU A 227 1.84 -5.25 14.88
C LEU A 227 0.92 -4.59 13.84
N GLN A 228 -0.01 -5.34 13.26
CA GLN A 228 -1.03 -4.82 12.36
C GLN A 228 -1.86 -3.74 13.06
N GLU A 229 -2.42 -4.04 14.23
CA GLU A 229 -3.19 -3.10 15.03
C GLU A 229 -2.40 -1.82 15.33
N GLN A 230 -1.14 -1.96 15.76
CA GLN A 230 -0.28 -0.81 16.07
C GLN A 230 0.05 0.04 14.83
N LEU A 231 0.25 -0.59 13.66
CA LEU A 231 0.49 0.11 12.38
C LEU A 231 -0.76 0.85 11.92
N GLU A 232 -1.92 0.21 12.00
CA GLU A 232 -3.19 0.82 11.65
C GLU A 232 -3.56 1.97 12.58
N LEU A 233 -3.21 1.92 13.87
CA LEU A 233 -3.38 3.04 14.80
C LEU A 233 -2.53 4.26 14.40
N CYS A 234 -1.31 4.04 13.91
CA CYS A 234 -0.49 5.11 13.35
C CYS A 234 -1.18 5.75 12.12
N GLN A 235 -1.78 4.93 11.26
CA GLN A 235 -2.53 5.40 10.08
C GLN A 235 -3.84 6.13 10.45
N LYS A 236 -4.58 5.63 11.45
CA LYS A 236 -5.88 6.18 11.91
C LYS A 236 -5.79 7.55 12.57
N SER A 237 -4.65 7.88 13.19
CA SER A 237 -4.47 9.19 13.84
C SER A 237 -4.70 10.38 12.90
N LEU A 238 -4.53 10.21 11.58
CA LEU A 238 -4.73 11.30 10.62
C LEU A 238 -6.20 11.62 10.29
N SER A 239 -7.13 10.66 10.41
CA SER A 239 -8.58 10.90 10.21
C SER A 239 -9.37 10.97 11.53
N GLY A 240 -8.91 10.28 12.58
CA GLY A 240 -9.52 10.32 13.90
C GLY A 240 -9.40 11.68 14.60
N ASP A 241 -8.34 12.44 14.31
CA ASP A 241 -8.11 13.76 14.91
C ASP A 241 -9.23 14.77 14.56
N ALA A 242 -9.81 14.69 13.34
CA ALA A 242 -10.91 15.56 12.93
C ALA A 242 -12.23 15.26 13.67
N GLU A 243 -12.58 13.98 13.84
CA GLU A 243 -13.79 13.58 14.55
C GLU A 243 -13.64 13.81 16.06
N ALA A 244 -12.46 13.52 16.63
CA ALA A 244 -12.15 13.82 18.03
C ALA A 244 -12.25 15.33 18.32
N ALA A 245 -11.77 16.18 17.40
CA ALA A 245 -11.92 17.63 17.50
C ALA A 245 -13.39 18.04 17.47
N LEU A 246 -14.24 17.45 16.62
CA LEU A 246 -15.68 17.73 16.57
C LEU A 246 -16.43 17.32 17.85
N VAL A 247 -16.05 16.18 18.45
CA VAL A 247 -16.62 15.74 19.74
C VAL A 247 -16.23 16.72 20.86
N GLN A 248 -14.98 17.15 20.88
CA GLN A 248 -14.44 18.06 21.90
C GLN A 248 -14.76 19.54 21.64
N ALA A 249 -15.25 19.89 20.45
CA ALA A 249 -15.61 21.27 20.07
C ALA A 249 -16.73 21.87 20.93
N ARG A 250 -17.51 21.03 21.62
CA ARG A 250 -18.55 21.49 22.57
C ARG A 250 -17.95 21.90 23.91
N SER A 251 -16.89 21.21 24.36
CA SER A 251 -16.21 21.49 25.62
C SER A 251 -15.15 22.59 25.49
N ASP A 252 -14.44 22.64 24.36
CA ASP A 252 -13.37 23.61 24.14
C ASP A 252 -13.49 24.25 22.75
N LYS A 253 -13.55 25.59 22.74
CA LYS A 253 -13.71 26.40 21.53
C LYS A 253 -12.43 26.52 20.70
N LYS A 254 -11.26 26.21 21.27
CA LYS A 254 -9.96 26.30 20.57
C LYS A 254 -9.56 25.01 19.86
N MET A 255 -10.13 23.87 20.25
CA MET A 255 -9.80 22.55 19.68
C MET A 255 -9.89 22.52 18.15
N MET A 256 -10.98 23.04 17.57
CA MET A 256 -11.16 23.05 16.12
C MET A 256 -10.09 23.90 15.40
N PRO A 257 -9.85 25.19 15.76
CA PRO A 257 -8.72 25.96 15.23
C PRO A 257 -7.35 25.30 15.41
N ASP A 258 -7.07 24.74 16.59
CA ASP A 258 -5.77 24.15 16.91
C ASP A 258 -5.49 22.89 16.07
N THR A 259 -6.50 22.03 15.90
CA THR A 259 -6.42 20.86 15.01
C THR A 259 -6.25 21.28 13.55
N ASN A 260 -6.90 22.37 13.11
CA ASN A 260 -6.76 22.88 11.74
C ASN A 260 -5.31 23.37 11.47
N ASN A 261 -4.71 24.08 12.44
CA ASN A 261 -3.31 24.49 12.36
C ASN A 261 -2.37 23.27 12.29
N ARG A 262 -2.65 22.21 13.05
CA ARG A 262 -1.88 20.97 13.00
C ARG A 262 -1.96 20.29 11.63
N PHE A 263 -3.13 20.27 10.97
CA PHE A 263 -3.26 19.78 9.60
C PHE A 263 -2.47 20.63 8.59
N LEU A 264 -2.44 21.95 8.79
CA LEU A 264 -1.63 22.86 7.95
C LEU A 264 -0.13 22.61 8.13
N GLU A 265 0.35 22.45 9.36
CA GLU A 265 1.75 22.13 9.66
C GLU A 265 2.19 20.81 9.03
N LEU A 266 1.35 19.78 9.13
CA LEU A 266 1.60 18.49 8.49
C LEU A 266 1.68 18.62 6.97
N LEU A 267 0.74 19.34 6.36
CA LEU A 267 0.75 19.58 4.92
C LEU A 267 2.02 20.29 4.46
N ASN A 268 2.42 21.36 5.16
CA ASN A 268 3.66 22.08 4.85
C ASN A 268 4.89 21.19 5.00
N THR A 269 4.89 20.27 5.97
CA THR A 269 5.96 19.29 6.15
C THR A 269 6.03 18.31 4.97
N LEU A 270 4.89 17.83 4.47
CA LEU A 270 4.85 16.97 3.28
C LEU A 270 5.32 17.70 2.02
N ILE A 271 4.91 18.96 1.85
CA ILE A 271 5.39 19.83 0.75
C ILE A 271 6.91 20.00 0.84
N ASP A 272 7.45 20.25 2.04
CA ASP A 272 8.90 20.37 2.24
C ASP A 272 9.65 19.10 1.82
N GLN A 273 9.11 17.90 2.11
CA GLN A 273 9.75 16.65 1.66
C GLN A 273 9.86 16.54 0.14
N THR A 274 8.95 17.15 -0.63
CA THR A 274 9.00 17.11 -2.10
C THR A 274 10.13 17.94 -2.72
N THR A 275 10.73 18.84 -1.93
CA THR A 275 11.90 19.65 -2.34
C THR A 275 13.20 18.86 -2.29
N ARG A 276 13.20 17.68 -1.65
CA ARG A 276 14.34 16.77 -1.55
C ARG A 276 14.45 15.91 -2.81
N ASP A 277 15.63 15.33 -3.03
CA ASP A 277 15.80 14.30 -4.05
C ASP A 277 15.09 13.02 -3.61
N LEU A 278 14.11 12.62 -4.42
CA LEU A 278 13.21 11.50 -4.17
C LEU A 278 13.23 10.57 -5.37
N THR A 279 13.21 9.26 -5.11
CA THR A 279 12.96 8.28 -6.16
C THR A 279 11.58 8.50 -6.78
N LYS A 280 11.37 8.02 -8.01
CA LYS A 280 10.07 8.14 -8.71
C LYS A 280 8.90 7.60 -7.86
N LEU A 281 9.10 6.49 -7.14
CA LEU A 281 8.07 5.90 -6.28
C LEU A 281 7.82 6.74 -5.02
N GLU A 282 8.87 7.24 -4.37
CA GLU A 282 8.74 8.11 -3.19
C GLU A 282 8.04 9.42 -3.55
N ARG A 283 8.38 10.01 -4.70
CA ARG A 283 7.72 11.22 -5.21
C ARG A 283 6.22 11.00 -5.41
N VAL A 284 5.82 9.93 -6.08
CA VAL A 284 4.41 9.55 -6.26
C VAL A 284 3.69 9.37 -4.91
N LYS A 285 4.37 8.75 -3.92
CA LYS A 285 3.81 8.60 -2.56
C LYS A 285 3.56 9.95 -1.89
N PHE A 286 4.53 10.86 -1.92
CA PHE A 286 4.40 12.19 -1.33
C PHE A 286 3.35 13.04 -2.05
N GLU A 287 3.32 13.04 -3.38
CA GLU A 287 2.31 13.75 -4.18
C GLU A 287 0.90 13.22 -3.88
N THR A 288 0.76 11.90 -3.75
CA THR A 288 -0.49 11.25 -3.35
C THR A 288 -0.93 11.68 -1.95
N LEU A 289 -0.01 11.66 -0.98
CA LEU A 289 -0.28 12.09 0.38
C LEU A 289 -0.68 13.56 0.46
N ILE A 290 0.04 14.43 -0.24
CA ILE A 290 -0.25 15.87 -0.32
C ILE A 290 -1.66 16.07 -0.87
N THR A 291 -2.03 15.37 -1.95
CA THR A 291 -3.37 15.47 -2.55
C THR A 291 -4.47 15.11 -1.55
N ILE A 292 -4.30 14.02 -0.79
CA ILE A 292 -5.24 13.61 0.26
C ILE A 292 -5.29 14.65 1.39
N HIS A 293 -4.13 15.14 1.85
CA HIS A 293 -4.04 16.08 2.96
C HIS A 293 -4.56 17.48 2.64
N VAL A 294 -4.35 17.97 1.42
CA VAL A 294 -4.94 19.24 0.96
C VAL A 294 -6.46 19.16 1.08
N HIS A 295 -7.06 18.07 0.58
CA HIS A 295 -8.51 17.87 0.65
C HIS A 295 -9.01 17.77 2.10
N GLN A 296 -8.34 16.97 2.95
CA GLN A 296 -8.70 16.86 4.38
C GLN A 296 -8.64 18.21 5.10
N ARG A 297 -7.58 18.99 4.87
CA ARG A 297 -7.44 20.34 5.43
C ARG A 297 -8.56 21.24 4.93
N ASP A 298 -8.86 21.25 3.65
CA ASP A 298 -9.91 22.11 3.08
C ASP A 298 -11.30 21.79 3.65
N ILE A 299 -11.61 20.51 3.83
CA ILE A 299 -12.81 20.07 4.55
C ILE A 299 -12.80 20.64 5.96
N PHE A 300 -11.72 20.40 6.70
CA PHE A 300 -11.67 20.75 8.12
C PHE A 300 -11.70 22.26 8.35
N ASP A 301 -11.01 23.02 7.52
CA ASP A 301 -11.06 24.47 7.51
C ASP A 301 -12.48 24.99 7.21
N SER A 302 -13.19 24.37 6.26
CA SER A 302 -14.62 24.66 6.03
C SER A 302 -15.48 24.39 7.26
N LEU A 303 -15.27 23.25 7.96
CA LEU A 303 -16.00 22.93 9.20
C LEU A 303 -15.75 23.96 10.31
N VAL A 304 -14.51 24.44 10.44
CA VAL A 304 -14.15 25.51 11.37
C VAL A 304 -14.87 26.81 11.02
N ARG A 305 -14.84 27.24 9.74
CA ARG A 305 -15.53 28.46 9.28
C ARG A 305 -17.04 28.39 9.49
N LEU A 306 -17.65 27.24 9.22
CA LEU A 306 -19.07 26.98 9.42
C LEU A 306 -19.43 26.74 10.90
N CYS A 307 -18.44 26.76 11.81
CA CYS A 307 -18.62 26.57 13.23
C CYS A 307 -19.34 25.26 13.59
N VAL A 308 -19.05 24.19 12.85
CA VAL A 308 -19.63 22.86 13.08
C VAL A 308 -19.10 22.29 14.39
N ARG A 309 -20.00 21.78 15.25
CA ARG A 309 -19.68 21.26 16.59
C ARG A 309 -20.35 19.92 16.90
N SER A 310 -20.72 19.18 15.87
CA SER A 310 -21.38 17.89 16.02
C SER A 310 -20.93 16.93 14.93
N VAL A 311 -20.65 15.70 15.33
CA VAL A 311 -20.40 14.58 14.41
C VAL A 311 -21.65 14.16 13.63
N ASN A 312 -22.84 14.63 14.03
CA ASN A 312 -24.08 14.37 13.30
C ASN A 312 -24.44 15.51 12.32
N ASP A 313 -23.57 16.52 12.19
CA ASP A 313 -23.80 17.61 11.25
C ASP A 313 -23.61 17.14 9.81
N PHE A 314 -24.51 17.56 8.92
CA PHE A 314 -24.46 17.16 7.51
C PHE A 314 -23.15 17.55 6.82
N GLU A 315 -22.54 18.67 7.21
CA GLU A 315 -21.28 19.14 6.61
C GLU A 315 -20.11 18.17 6.88
N TRP A 316 -20.15 17.45 8.01
CA TRP A 316 -19.25 16.35 8.32
C TRP A 316 -19.76 15.02 7.72
N LEU A 317 -21.06 14.75 7.84
CA LEU A 317 -21.65 13.51 7.37
C LEU A 317 -21.56 13.32 5.85
N LYS A 318 -21.50 14.40 5.06
CA LYS A 318 -21.35 14.30 3.60
C LYS A 318 -19.95 13.86 3.15
N GLN A 319 -18.95 13.95 4.02
CA GLN A 319 -17.57 13.59 3.71
C GLN A 319 -17.36 12.07 3.76
N CYS A 320 -16.32 11.58 3.07
CA CYS A 320 -15.88 10.20 3.19
C CYS A 320 -15.11 9.99 4.49
N ARG A 321 -15.59 9.10 5.35
CA ARG A 321 -15.06 8.83 6.69
C ARG A 321 -14.65 7.38 6.83
N PHE A 322 -13.53 7.13 7.50
CA PHE A 322 -12.98 5.80 7.68
C PHE A 322 -13.05 5.41 9.15
N TYR A 323 -13.66 4.26 9.42
CA TYR A 323 -13.86 3.72 10.76
C TYR A 323 -13.35 2.30 10.80
N PHE A 324 -12.34 2.02 11.60
CA PHE A 324 -11.96 0.64 11.85
C PHE A 324 -12.79 0.07 13.00
N LYS A 325 -13.38 -1.10 12.76
CA LYS A 325 -14.10 -1.87 13.76
C LYS A 325 -13.20 -2.99 14.26
N GLU A 326 -12.54 -2.74 15.38
CA GLU A 326 -11.62 -3.68 16.03
C GLU A 326 -12.28 -5.04 16.28
N ASP A 327 -13.55 -5.05 16.74
CA ASP A 327 -14.30 -6.29 17.00
C ASP A 327 -14.50 -7.17 15.76
N LEU A 328 -14.48 -6.58 14.57
CA LEU A 328 -14.77 -7.26 13.31
C LEU A 328 -13.55 -7.40 12.40
N ASP A 329 -12.40 -6.83 12.81
CA ASP A 329 -11.17 -6.69 12.02
C ASP A 329 -11.45 -6.15 10.59
N LYS A 330 -12.30 -5.11 10.52
CA LYS A 330 -12.78 -4.54 9.26
C LYS A 330 -12.73 -3.02 9.28
N THR A 331 -12.28 -2.44 8.16
CA THR A 331 -12.40 -1.01 7.90
C THR A 331 -13.73 -0.72 7.21
N TRP A 332 -14.53 0.12 7.83
CA TRP A 332 -15.74 0.70 7.26
C TRP A 332 -15.43 2.05 6.63
N VAL A 333 -15.92 2.26 5.42
CA VAL A 333 -15.89 3.53 4.72
C VAL A 333 -17.31 4.06 4.68
N SER A 334 -17.57 5.17 5.37
CA SER A 334 -18.90 5.76 5.49
C SER A 334 -18.97 7.09 4.73
N VAL A 335 -20.00 7.23 3.91
CA VAL A 335 -20.33 8.47 3.20
C VAL A 335 -21.81 8.71 3.44
N THR A 336 -22.19 9.87 3.98
CA THR A 336 -23.56 10.15 4.45
C THR A 336 -24.04 9.09 5.44
N ASP A 337 -25.14 8.39 5.13
CA ASP A 337 -25.76 7.30 5.89
C ASP A 337 -25.40 5.90 5.33
N VAL A 338 -24.58 5.84 4.27
CA VAL A 338 -24.14 4.60 3.64
C VAL A 338 -22.79 4.19 4.20
N THR A 339 -22.66 2.91 4.54
CA THR A 339 -21.41 2.31 5.01
C THR A 339 -21.02 1.15 4.10
N PHE A 340 -19.80 1.20 3.58
CA PHE A 340 -19.15 0.15 2.82
C PHE A 340 -18.09 -0.54 3.67
N THR A 341 -17.84 -1.83 3.41
CA THR A 341 -16.66 -2.50 3.93
C THR A 341 -15.52 -2.33 2.93
N TYR A 342 -14.37 -1.83 3.40
CA TYR A 342 -13.16 -1.73 2.59
C TYR A 342 -12.67 -3.14 2.19
N GLN A 343 -12.27 -3.29 0.93
CA GLN A 343 -12.19 -4.62 0.29
C GLN A 343 -10.76 -5.18 0.22
N ASN A 344 -9.76 -4.42 0.68
CA ASN A 344 -8.37 -4.85 0.81
C ASN A 344 -7.70 -5.34 -0.49
N GLU A 345 -8.20 -4.97 -1.67
CA GLU A 345 -7.53 -5.33 -2.93
C GLU A 345 -6.26 -4.49 -3.10
N TYR A 346 -5.17 -5.12 -3.55
CA TYR A 346 -3.92 -4.40 -3.81
C TYR A 346 -4.01 -3.61 -5.12
N LEU A 347 -3.94 -2.28 -5.02
CA LEU A 347 -4.09 -1.36 -6.16
C LEU A 347 -2.76 -0.72 -6.60
N GLY A 348 -1.67 -1.03 -5.90
CA GLY A 348 -0.37 -0.41 -6.10
C GLY A 348 -0.32 1.07 -5.69
N CYS A 349 0.87 1.66 -5.83
CA CYS A 349 1.09 3.09 -5.58
C CYS A 349 0.74 3.87 -6.84
N THR A 350 -0.51 4.32 -6.93
CA THR A 350 -1.02 5.08 -8.08
C THR A 350 -1.52 6.45 -7.65
N ASP A 351 -1.39 7.43 -8.53
CA ASP A 351 -1.79 8.80 -8.27
C ASP A 351 -3.27 8.89 -7.86
N ARG A 352 -3.57 9.83 -6.97
CA ARG A 352 -4.94 10.15 -6.54
C ARG A 352 -5.49 11.30 -7.35
N LEU A 353 -6.79 11.23 -7.65
CA LEU A 353 -7.49 12.36 -8.26
C LEU A 353 -7.60 13.49 -7.23
N VAL A 354 -7.38 14.73 -7.66
CA VAL A 354 -7.65 15.90 -6.81
C VAL A 354 -9.16 15.97 -6.55
N ILE A 355 -9.55 15.90 -5.28
CA ILE A 355 -10.96 15.89 -4.89
C ILE A 355 -11.48 17.33 -4.87
N THR A 356 -12.52 17.57 -5.67
CA THR A 356 -13.21 18.86 -5.76
C THR A 356 -14.62 18.75 -5.16
N PRO A 357 -15.31 19.86 -4.87
CA PRO A 357 -16.71 19.81 -4.43
C PRO A 357 -17.66 19.10 -5.42
N LEU A 358 -17.30 19.05 -6.71
CA LEU A 358 -18.04 18.27 -7.70
C LEU A 358 -17.79 16.77 -7.52
N THR A 359 -16.53 16.39 -7.32
CA THR A 359 -16.12 15.00 -7.02
C THR A 359 -16.82 14.48 -5.77
N ASP A 360 -16.89 15.28 -4.70
CA ASP A 360 -17.61 14.90 -3.46
C ASP A 360 -19.10 14.63 -3.71
N ARG A 361 -19.76 15.48 -4.50
CA ARG A 361 -21.18 15.26 -4.88
C ARG A 361 -21.34 13.98 -5.71
N CYS A 362 -20.39 13.69 -6.59
CA CYS A 362 -20.37 12.44 -7.34
C CYS A 362 -20.20 11.24 -6.40
N TYR A 363 -19.28 11.30 -5.43
CA TYR A 363 -19.07 10.26 -4.43
C TYR A 363 -20.35 9.96 -3.64
N ILE A 364 -21.05 11.00 -3.16
CA ILE A 364 -22.32 10.83 -2.44
C ILE A 364 -23.36 10.16 -3.33
N THR A 365 -23.53 10.65 -4.56
CA THR A 365 -24.53 10.10 -5.49
C THR A 365 -24.25 8.64 -5.85
N LEU A 366 -23.00 8.30 -6.12
CA LEU A 366 -22.57 6.95 -6.43
C LEU A 366 -22.70 6.02 -5.21
N ALA A 367 -22.35 6.50 -4.01
CA ALA A 367 -22.50 5.75 -2.78
C ALA A 367 -23.96 5.38 -2.53
N GLN A 368 -24.87 6.34 -2.67
CA GLN A 368 -26.31 6.11 -2.53
C GLN A 368 -26.84 5.13 -3.58
N ALA A 369 -26.43 5.28 -4.85
CA ALA A 369 -26.83 4.36 -5.91
C ALA A 369 -26.42 2.91 -5.61
N LEU A 370 -25.18 2.70 -5.14
CA LEU A 370 -24.68 1.38 -4.77
C LEU A 370 -25.42 0.79 -3.57
N ALA A 371 -25.74 1.61 -2.56
CA ALA A 371 -26.54 1.18 -1.41
C ALA A 371 -27.94 0.71 -1.84
N MET A 372 -28.52 1.36 -2.85
CA MET A 372 -29.80 0.97 -3.46
C MET A 372 -29.69 -0.23 -4.42
N SER A 373 -28.51 -0.88 -4.50
CA SER A 373 -28.21 -1.98 -5.44
C SER A 373 -28.37 -1.58 -6.91
N MET A 374 -28.13 -0.31 -7.23
CA MET A 374 -28.15 0.25 -8.58
C MET A 374 -26.73 0.50 -9.09
N GLY A 375 -26.61 0.69 -10.40
CA GLY A 375 -25.38 1.21 -11.03
C GLY A 375 -25.29 2.73 -10.96
N GLY A 376 -24.14 3.29 -11.37
CA GLY A 376 -23.91 4.73 -11.44
C GLY A 376 -23.75 5.24 -12.87
N ALA A 377 -24.25 6.45 -13.17
CA ALA A 377 -24.13 7.05 -14.50
C ALA A 377 -23.57 8.49 -14.46
N PRO A 378 -22.25 8.70 -14.24
CA PRO A 378 -21.65 10.02 -14.36
C PRO A 378 -21.71 10.55 -15.80
N CYS A 379 -22.37 11.70 -15.97
CA CYS A 379 -22.56 12.33 -17.28
C CYS A 379 -22.03 13.77 -17.28
N GLY A 380 -21.39 14.19 -18.37
CA GLY A 380 -20.82 15.54 -18.50
C GLY A 380 -19.91 15.69 -19.73
N PRO A 381 -19.38 16.90 -20.00
CA PRO A 381 -18.52 17.16 -21.15
C PRO A 381 -17.29 16.25 -21.23
N ALA A 382 -16.66 16.16 -22.40
CA ALA A 382 -15.43 15.39 -22.56
C ALA A 382 -14.30 15.96 -21.66
N GLY A 383 -13.45 15.08 -21.12
CA GLY A 383 -12.30 15.49 -20.30
C GLY A 383 -12.60 15.95 -18.88
N THR A 384 -13.84 15.86 -18.39
CA THR A 384 -14.21 16.32 -17.03
C THR A 384 -13.98 15.29 -15.91
N GLY A 385 -13.09 14.32 -16.09
CA GLY A 385 -12.69 13.38 -15.02
C GLY A 385 -13.76 12.36 -14.58
N LYS A 386 -14.72 12.01 -15.45
CA LYS A 386 -15.86 11.13 -15.11
C LYS A 386 -15.41 9.71 -14.74
N THR A 387 -14.61 9.12 -15.61
CA THR A 387 -14.06 7.77 -15.44
C THR A 387 -13.08 7.74 -14.28
N GLU A 388 -12.27 8.78 -14.16
CA GLU A 388 -11.28 9.01 -13.10
C GLU A 388 -11.95 9.11 -11.74
N THR A 389 -13.12 9.77 -11.64
CA THR A 389 -13.90 9.85 -10.40
C THR A 389 -14.35 8.46 -9.93
N VAL A 390 -14.84 7.61 -10.86
CA VAL A 390 -15.23 6.23 -10.53
C VAL A 390 -14.01 5.40 -10.09
N LYS A 391 -12.88 5.55 -10.79
CA LYS A 391 -11.63 4.87 -10.42
C LYS A 391 -11.14 5.31 -9.04
N ASP A 392 -11.15 6.61 -8.75
CA ASP A 392 -10.73 7.15 -7.46
C ASP A 392 -11.64 6.68 -6.31
N MET A 393 -12.96 6.59 -6.55
CA MET A 393 -13.90 6.03 -5.58
C MET A 393 -13.63 4.54 -5.33
N GLY A 394 -13.36 3.77 -6.38
CA GLY A 394 -12.94 2.37 -6.25
C GLY A 394 -11.66 2.24 -5.42
N LYS A 395 -10.65 3.07 -5.67
CA LYS A 395 -9.42 3.13 -4.85
C LYS A 395 -9.70 3.41 -3.38
N THR A 396 -10.63 4.32 -3.11
CA THR A 396 -11.07 4.69 -1.75
C THR A 396 -11.71 3.53 -1.00
N LEU A 397 -12.38 2.62 -1.72
CA LEU A 397 -13.00 1.41 -1.16
C LEU A 397 -12.11 0.16 -1.21
N GLY A 398 -10.89 0.29 -1.74
CA GLY A 398 -10.00 -0.86 -1.95
C GLY A 398 -10.56 -1.83 -2.99
N LYS A 399 -11.27 -1.30 -4.00
CA LYS A 399 -11.85 -2.04 -5.11
C LYS A 399 -11.13 -1.72 -6.41
N TYR A 400 -10.75 -2.75 -7.14
CA TYR A 400 -10.23 -2.64 -8.48
C TYR A 400 -11.36 -2.25 -9.45
N VAL A 401 -11.09 -1.28 -10.32
CA VAL A 401 -12.04 -0.77 -11.31
C VAL A 401 -11.49 -1.05 -12.70
N VAL A 402 -12.16 -1.92 -13.44
CA VAL A 402 -11.85 -2.22 -14.83
C VAL A 402 -12.59 -1.22 -15.72
N VAL A 403 -11.85 -0.53 -16.58
CA VAL A 403 -12.42 0.42 -17.55
C VAL A 403 -12.53 -0.24 -18.91
N PHE A 404 -13.74 -0.26 -19.48
CA PHE A 404 -14.03 -0.76 -20.81
C PHE A 404 -14.35 0.42 -21.72
N ASN A 405 -13.55 0.61 -22.77
CA ASN A 405 -13.83 1.65 -23.76
C ASN A 405 -14.90 1.15 -24.74
N CYS A 406 -16.04 1.82 -24.81
CA CYS A 406 -17.14 1.41 -25.67
C CYS A 406 -16.95 1.90 -27.11
N SER A 407 -17.24 1.03 -28.07
CA SER A 407 -17.22 1.33 -29.50
C SER A 407 -18.45 0.74 -30.19
N ASP A 408 -18.65 1.14 -31.44
CA ASP A 408 -19.65 0.63 -32.37
C ASP A 408 -19.45 -0.86 -32.71
N GLN A 409 -18.22 -1.37 -32.56
CA GLN A 409 -17.88 -2.77 -32.81
C GLN A 409 -18.21 -3.71 -31.63
N MET A 410 -18.66 -3.19 -30.50
CA MET A 410 -19.02 -4.03 -29.35
C MET A 410 -20.27 -4.87 -29.63
N ASP A 411 -20.23 -6.15 -29.24
CA ASP A 411 -21.34 -7.07 -29.37
C ASP A 411 -22.03 -7.34 -28.02
N TYR A 412 -23.33 -7.65 -28.06
CA TYR A 412 -24.10 -7.95 -26.85
C TYR A 412 -23.64 -9.24 -26.16
N ARG A 413 -22.96 -10.14 -26.87
CA ARG A 413 -22.42 -11.38 -26.29
C ARG A 413 -21.15 -11.11 -25.51
N GLY A 414 -20.26 -10.26 -26.02
CA GLY A 414 -19.07 -9.79 -25.31
C GLY A 414 -19.44 -9.01 -24.06
N LEU A 415 -20.37 -8.06 -24.16
CA LEU A 415 -20.91 -7.33 -23.00
C LEU A 415 -21.52 -8.28 -21.97
N GLY A 416 -22.31 -9.27 -22.42
CA GLY A 416 -22.87 -10.30 -21.55
C GLY A 416 -21.81 -11.09 -20.78
N ARG A 417 -20.71 -11.49 -21.42
CA ARG A 417 -19.58 -12.15 -20.75
C ARG A 417 -18.92 -11.25 -19.71
N ILE A 418 -18.76 -9.96 -20.02
CA ILE A 418 -18.19 -8.98 -19.08
C ILE A 418 -19.10 -8.83 -17.85
N TYR A 419 -20.42 -8.66 -18.04
CA TYR A 419 -21.36 -8.53 -16.91
C TYR A 419 -21.38 -9.77 -16.02
N LYS A 420 -21.34 -10.97 -16.62
CA LYS A 420 -21.20 -12.24 -15.88
C LYS A 420 -19.90 -12.26 -15.07
N GLY A 421 -18.77 -11.92 -15.69
CA GLY A 421 -17.47 -11.86 -15.03
C GLY A 421 -17.44 -10.88 -13.86
N LEU A 422 -17.99 -9.67 -14.02
CA LEU A 422 -18.07 -8.67 -12.94
C LEU A 422 -18.93 -9.15 -11.77
N ALA A 423 -20.07 -9.80 -12.06
CA ALA A 423 -20.94 -10.35 -11.02
C ALA A 423 -20.28 -11.50 -10.25
N GLN A 424 -19.49 -12.34 -10.93
CA GLN A 424 -18.75 -13.46 -10.34
C GLN A 424 -17.46 -13.05 -9.62
N SER A 425 -16.82 -11.95 -10.00
CA SER A 425 -15.58 -11.51 -9.37
C SER A 425 -15.80 -10.52 -8.22
N GLY A 426 -16.95 -9.84 -8.19
CA GLY A 426 -17.19 -8.76 -7.23
C GLY A 426 -16.41 -7.47 -7.56
N THR A 427 -15.82 -7.38 -8.76
CA THR A 427 -15.03 -6.23 -9.23
C THR A 427 -15.95 -5.14 -9.78
N TRP A 428 -15.44 -3.92 -9.90
CA TRP A 428 -16.18 -2.81 -10.49
C TRP A 428 -15.87 -2.67 -11.98
N GLY A 429 -16.90 -2.49 -12.80
CA GLY A 429 -16.78 -2.21 -14.23
C GLY A 429 -17.24 -0.80 -14.55
N CYS A 430 -16.40 -0.02 -15.22
CA CYS A 430 -16.72 1.31 -15.74
C CYS A 430 -16.70 1.27 -17.26
N PHE A 431 -17.86 1.50 -17.88
CA PHE A 431 -18.03 1.52 -19.33
C PHE A 431 -17.92 2.96 -19.83
N ASP A 432 -16.80 3.26 -20.49
CA ASP A 432 -16.47 4.59 -20.96
C ASP A 432 -17.09 4.89 -22.32
N GLU A 433 -17.61 6.10 -22.50
CA GLU A 433 -18.29 6.54 -23.73
C GLU A 433 -19.42 5.59 -24.18
N PHE A 434 -20.27 5.19 -23.22
CA PHE A 434 -21.32 4.18 -23.42
C PHE A 434 -22.30 4.51 -24.56
N ASN A 435 -22.40 5.80 -24.92
CA ASN A 435 -23.21 6.29 -26.03
C ASN A 435 -22.63 5.98 -27.43
N ARG A 436 -21.44 5.37 -27.54
CA ARG A 436 -20.85 4.92 -28.82
C ARG A 436 -21.34 3.54 -29.28
N ILE A 437 -22.05 2.80 -28.42
CA ILE A 437 -22.62 1.50 -28.75
C ILE A 437 -23.82 1.69 -29.69
N GLU A 438 -23.94 0.85 -30.72
CA GLU A 438 -25.10 0.88 -31.61
C GLU A 438 -26.42 0.61 -30.85
N LEU A 439 -27.48 1.33 -31.21
CA LEU A 439 -28.79 1.25 -30.55
C LEU A 439 -29.35 -0.18 -30.42
N PRO A 440 -29.25 -1.08 -31.42
CA PRO A 440 -29.74 -2.46 -31.29
C PRO A 440 -28.98 -3.25 -30.21
N VAL A 441 -27.66 -3.08 -30.12
CA VAL A 441 -26.82 -3.74 -29.12
C VAL A 441 -27.09 -3.14 -27.73
N LEU A 442 -27.21 -1.82 -27.65
CA LEU A 442 -27.51 -1.09 -26.42
C LEU A 442 -28.80 -1.57 -25.76
N SER A 443 -29.86 -1.82 -26.55
CA SER A 443 -31.14 -2.33 -26.05
C SER A 443 -30.99 -3.68 -25.34
N VAL A 444 -30.25 -4.60 -25.96
CA VAL A 444 -29.98 -5.94 -25.38
C VAL A 444 -29.08 -5.83 -24.14
N ALA A 445 -28.03 -5.01 -24.20
CA ALA A 445 -27.12 -4.78 -23.08
C ALA A 445 -27.84 -4.17 -21.87
N ALA A 446 -28.76 -3.23 -22.09
CA ALA A 446 -29.57 -2.64 -21.01
C ALA A 446 -30.44 -3.71 -20.32
N GLN A 447 -31.04 -4.62 -21.08
CA GLN A 447 -31.80 -5.74 -20.52
C GLN A 447 -30.90 -6.70 -19.71
N GLN A 448 -29.69 -6.99 -20.21
CA GLN A 448 -28.71 -7.81 -19.50
C GLN A 448 -28.30 -7.20 -18.15
N VAL A 449 -27.95 -5.90 -18.14
CA VAL A 449 -27.62 -5.19 -16.89
C VAL A 449 -28.81 -5.16 -15.94
N ALA A 450 -30.02 -4.97 -16.44
CA ALA A 450 -31.24 -4.98 -15.61
C ALA A 450 -31.45 -6.33 -14.90
N VAL A 451 -31.20 -7.46 -15.57
CA VAL A 451 -31.28 -8.80 -14.95
C VAL A 451 -30.27 -8.92 -13.80
N VAL A 452 -29.02 -8.48 -14.01
CA VAL A 452 -27.95 -8.55 -13.00
C VAL A 452 -28.26 -7.65 -11.80
N LEU A 453 -28.69 -6.40 -12.03
CA LEU A 453 -29.03 -5.48 -10.95
C LEU A 453 -30.30 -5.90 -10.20
N ALA A 454 -31.29 -6.48 -10.87
CA ALA A 454 -32.48 -7.03 -10.22
C ALA A 454 -32.11 -8.18 -9.27
N ALA A 455 -31.25 -9.10 -9.72
CA ALA A 455 -30.77 -10.19 -8.87
C ALA A 455 -29.96 -9.69 -7.67
N LYS A 456 -29.14 -8.63 -7.85
CA LYS A 456 -28.43 -7.95 -6.75
C LYS A 456 -29.41 -7.34 -5.75
N LYS A 457 -30.44 -6.63 -6.24
CA LYS A 457 -31.48 -6.02 -5.41
C LYS A 457 -32.27 -7.05 -4.59
N GLU A 458 -32.50 -8.23 -5.16
CA GLU A 458 -33.13 -9.37 -4.49
C GLU A 458 -32.17 -10.13 -3.55
N LYS A 459 -30.89 -9.73 -3.49
CA LYS A 459 -29.83 -10.36 -2.67
C LYS A 459 -29.67 -11.86 -2.96
N LYS A 460 -29.81 -12.24 -4.23
CA LYS A 460 -29.61 -13.62 -4.68
C LYS A 460 -28.13 -13.98 -4.64
N LYS A 461 -27.81 -15.20 -4.18
CA LYS A 461 -26.45 -15.78 -4.25
C LYS A 461 -26.11 -16.28 -5.66
N GLN A 462 -27.14 -16.70 -6.41
CA GLN A 462 -27.05 -17.21 -7.77
C GLN A 462 -28.24 -16.72 -8.58
N PHE A 463 -28.05 -16.50 -9.87
CA PHE A 463 -29.12 -16.06 -10.77
C PHE A 463 -28.92 -16.60 -12.19
N TYR A 464 -30.01 -16.72 -12.93
CA TYR A 464 -29.97 -17.05 -14.34
C TYR A 464 -29.74 -15.78 -15.17
N PHE A 465 -28.72 -15.79 -16.03
CA PHE A 465 -28.46 -14.72 -16.98
C PHE A 465 -29.39 -14.84 -18.21
N SER A 466 -29.40 -13.82 -19.07
CA SER A 466 -30.31 -13.73 -20.22
C SER A 466 -30.17 -14.86 -21.24
N ASP A 467 -29.02 -15.55 -21.26
CA ASP A 467 -28.76 -16.71 -22.12
C ASP A 467 -29.05 -18.06 -21.44
N GLY A 468 -29.54 -18.06 -20.20
CA GLY A 468 -29.91 -19.26 -19.44
C GLY A 468 -28.80 -19.82 -18.56
N ASP A 469 -27.61 -19.23 -18.57
CA ASP A 469 -26.50 -19.65 -17.70
C ASP A 469 -26.79 -19.33 -16.23
N LEU A 470 -26.48 -20.26 -15.32
CA LEU A 470 -26.54 -20.03 -13.88
C LEU A 470 -25.22 -19.43 -13.40
N ILE A 471 -25.28 -18.25 -12.77
CA ILE A 471 -24.12 -17.45 -12.41
C ILE A 471 -24.11 -17.15 -10.90
N ASP A 472 -22.96 -17.39 -10.26
CA ASP A 472 -22.69 -16.97 -8.88
C ASP A 472 -22.57 -15.45 -8.78
N MET A 473 -23.11 -14.87 -7.71
CA MET A 473 -23.14 -13.42 -7.50
C MET A 473 -22.43 -13.02 -6.22
N PHE A 474 -21.42 -12.15 -6.36
CA PHE A 474 -20.78 -11.44 -5.25
C PHE A 474 -21.37 -10.04 -5.12
N PRO A 475 -22.12 -9.71 -4.05
CA PRO A 475 -22.93 -8.49 -3.97
C PRO A 475 -22.12 -7.18 -4.03
N GLU A 476 -20.81 -7.22 -3.83
CA GLU A 476 -19.91 -6.06 -3.82
C GLU A 476 -19.56 -5.53 -5.23
N PHE A 477 -19.99 -6.20 -6.30
CA PHE A 477 -19.76 -5.71 -7.68
C PHE A 477 -20.47 -4.37 -7.94
N GLY A 478 -19.90 -3.56 -8.84
CA GLY A 478 -20.46 -2.28 -9.24
C GLY A 478 -20.42 -2.12 -10.76
N ILE A 479 -21.47 -1.55 -11.34
CA ILE A 479 -21.54 -1.23 -12.77
C ILE A 479 -21.71 0.28 -12.91
N PHE A 480 -20.81 0.91 -13.64
CA PHE A 480 -20.80 2.34 -13.90
C PHE A 480 -20.74 2.59 -15.39
N ILE A 481 -21.47 3.59 -15.85
CA ILE A 481 -21.46 4.03 -17.25
C ILE A 481 -21.09 5.51 -17.29
N THR A 482 -20.19 5.91 -18.19
CA THR A 482 -19.93 7.33 -18.43
C THR A 482 -20.45 7.72 -19.80
N MET A 483 -21.00 8.93 -19.90
CA MET A 483 -21.48 9.47 -21.16
C MET A 483 -21.00 10.90 -21.34
N VAL A 484 -20.61 11.22 -22.57
CA VAL A 484 -20.32 12.59 -22.98
C VAL A 484 -21.64 13.26 -23.37
N ARG A 485 -22.03 14.30 -22.63
CA ARG A 485 -23.09 15.20 -23.08
C ARG A 485 -22.46 16.26 -23.98
N ILE A 486 -22.90 16.30 -25.24
CA ILE A 486 -22.56 17.35 -26.21
C ILE A 486 -23.33 18.61 -25.86
#